data_AF-A0A075HV39-F1
#
_entry.id   AF-A0A075HV39-F1
#
_cell.length_a   1.000
_cell.length_b   1.000
_cell.length_c   1.000
_cell.angle_alpha   90.00
_cell.angle_beta   90.00
_cell.angle_gamma   90.00
#
_symmetry.space_group_name_H-M   'P 1'
#
loop_
_entity.id
_entity.type
_entity.pdbx_description
1 polymer ?
#
loop_
_entity_poly.entity_id
_entity_poly.type
_entity_poly.pdbx_seq_one_letter_code
_entity_poly.pdbx_strand_id
1 'polypeptide(L)'
;MVKMLHLSIIMATLFILPTVSLAFAAETTGEYLDRKAEIWNLFFRMMTVAFVVGGVIAGTMVWQVWRFRESNPKAKPTPYEEKGEL
;
A
#
# COMPACT_ATOMS: atom_id res chain seq x y z
N MET A 1 21.95 9.95 -14.87
CA MET A 1 21.12 11.17 -14.82
C MET A 1 19.70 10.92 -15.34
N VAL A 2 19.56 10.45 -16.59
CA VAL A 2 18.27 10.21 -17.26
C VAL A 2 17.32 9.26 -16.50
N LYS A 3 17.84 8.16 -15.90
CA LYS A 3 17.03 7.23 -15.08
C LYS A 3 16.41 7.88 -13.82
N MET A 4 17.13 8.78 -13.15
CA MET A 4 16.60 9.49 -11.98
C MET A 4 15.54 10.51 -12.40
N LEU A 5 15.70 11.10 -13.59
CA LEU A 5 14.77 12.05 -14.18
C LEU A 5 13.47 11.36 -14.65
N HIS A 6 13.55 10.13 -15.17
CA HIS A 6 12.36 9.31 -15.44
C HIS A 6 11.64 8.90 -14.17
N LEU A 7 12.38 8.50 -13.13
CA LEU A 7 11.79 8.13 -11.84
C LEU A 7 11.05 9.32 -11.21
N SER A 8 11.62 10.52 -11.24
CA SER A 8 10.97 11.71 -10.70
C SER A 8 9.73 12.12 -11.51
N ILE A 9 9.76 11.96 -12.83
CA ILE A 9 8.58 12.19 -13.68
C ILE A 9 7.46 11.21 -13.35
N ILE A 10 7.75 9.91 -13.22
CA ILE A 10 6.75 8.89 -12.89
C ILE A 10 6.13 9.18 -11.52
N MET A 11 6.95 9.54 -10.52
CA MET A 11 6.49 9.90 -9.19
C MET A 11 5.64 11.17 -9.21
N ALA A 12 6.05 12.19 -9.95
CA ALA A 12 5.27 13.41 -10.10
C ALA A 12 3.90 13.13 -10.74
N THR A 13 3.85 12.31 -11.81
CA THR A 13 2.59 11.94 -12.46
C THR A 13 1.65 11.17 -11.54
N LEU A 14 2.17 10.22 -10.75
CA LEU A 14 1.38 9.45 -9.79
C LEU A 14 0.76 10.31 -8.68
N PHE A 15 1.41 11.41 -8.28
CA PHE A 15 0.90 12.30 -7.23
C PHE A 15 0.07 13.46 -7.79
N ILE A 16 0.40 13.99 -8.95
CA ILE A 16 -0.27 15.17 -9.52
C ILE A 16 -1.63 14.80 -10.12
N LEU A 17 -1.74 13.68 -10.84
CA LEU A 17 -3.02 13.26 -11.45
C LEU A 17 -4.17 13.09 -10.43
N PRO A 18 -4.01 12.36 -9.32
CA PRO A 18 -5.08 12.24 -8.34
C PRO A 18 -5.34 13.54 -7.58
N THR A 19 -4.31 14.35 -7.29
CA THR A 19 -4.50 15.62 -6.56
C THR A 19 -5.26 16.66 -7.40
N VAL A 20 -5.07 16.69 -8.71
CA VAL A 20 -5.85 17.51 -9.64
C VAL A 20 -7.33 17.10 -9.63
N SER A 21 -7.62 15.79 -9.69
CA SER A 21 -9.01 15.31 -9.60
C SER A 21 -9.68 15.64 -8.26
N LEU A 22 -8.91 15.63 -7.16
CA LEU A 22 -9.39 16.01 -5.83
C LEU A 22 -9.61 17.53 -5.70
N ALA A 23 -8.75 18.35 -6.32
CA ALA A 23 -8.86 19.81 -6.29
C ALA A 23 -10.06 20.34 -7.10
N PHE A 24 -10.43 19.65 -8.18
CA PHE A 24 -11.60 19.98 -9.02
C PHE A 24 -12.88 19.21 -8.64
N ALA A 25 -12.87 18.42 -7.55
CA ALA A 25 -14.06 17.71 -7.06
C ALA A 25 -15.09 18.63 -6.37
N ALA A 26 -14.79 19.92 -6.21
CA ALA A 26 -15.67 20.90 -5.59
C ALA A 26 -16.18 21.90 -6.62
N GLU A 27 -17.23 21.53 -7.37
CA GLU A 27 -18.33 22.41 -7.86
C GLU A 27 -19.05 21.77 -9.05
N THR A 28 -20.10 20.97 -8.78
CA THR A 28 -21.19 20.80 -9.74
C THR A 28 -22.51 20.97 -9.00
N THR A 29 -23.08 22.16 -9.08
CA THR A 29 -24.33 22.62 -8.45
C THR A 29 -25.58 22.14 -9.21
N GLY A 30 -25.70 20.83 -9.48
CA GLY A 30 -26.81 20.29 -10.28
C GLY A 30 -27.68 19.22 -9.60
N GLU A 31 -27.15 18.47 -8.63
CA GLU A 31 -27.85 17.32 -8.07
C GLU A 31 -27.69 17.33 -6.54
N TYR A 32 -28.80 17.25 -5.82
CA TYR A 32 -28.78 17.15 -4.36
C TYR A 32 -28.18 15.79 -3.95
N LEU A 33 -26.85 15.73 -3.86
CA LEU A 33 -26.11 14.60 -3.33
C LEU A 33 -26.49 14.38 -1.86
N ASP A 34 -26.97 13.19 -1.52
CA ASP A 34 -27.07 12.78 -0.12
C ASP A 34 -25.66 12.55 0.44
N ARG A 35 -25.07 13.64 0.93
CA ARG A 35 -23.69 13.69 1.45
C ARG A 35 -23.45 12.64 2.53
N LYS A 36 -24.47 12.22 3.29
CA LYS A 36 -24.31 11.19 4.31
C LYS A 36 -24.03 9.83 3.67
N ALA A 37 -24.80 9.46 2.65
CA ALA A 37 -24.61 8.21 1.93
C ALA A 37 -23.25 8.16 1.21
N GLU A 38 -22.85 9.27 0.59
CA GLU A 38 -21.58 9.37 -0.13
C GLU A 38 -20.37 9.25 0.82
N ILE A 39 -20.39 9.93 1.97
CA ILE A 39 -19.32 9.85 2.98
C ILE A 39 -19.19 8.42 3.54
N TRP A 40 -20.32 7.75 3.82
CA TRP A 40 -20.29 6.36 4.26
C TRP A 40 -19.70 5.43 3.21
N ASN A 41 -20.08 5.62 1.94
CA ASN A 41 -19.53 4.83 0.83
C ASN A 41 -18.01 5.05 0.68
N LEU A 42 -17.55 6.29 0.74
CA LEU A 42 -16.12 6.64 0.73
C LEU A 42 -15.38 6.01 1.92
N PHE A 43 -15.96 6.06 3.11
CA PHE A 43 -15.39 5.43 4.30
C PHE A 43 -15.23 3.91 4.13
N PHE A 44 -16.29 3.21 3.70
CA PHE A 44 -16.23 1.77 3.46
C PHE A 44 -15.20 1.41 2.39
N ARG A 45 -15.12 2.19 1.32
CA ARG A 45 -14.13 1.99 0.26
C ARG A 45 -12.68 2.12 0.76
N MET A 46 -12.40 3.14 1.56
CA MET A 46 -11.07 3.34 2.16
C MET A 46 -10.75 2.26 3.21
N MET A 47 -11.76 1.83 3.97
CA MET A 47 -11.64 0.78 4.97
C MET A 47 -11.27 -0.57 4.34
N THR A 48 -11.91 -0.96 3.23
CA THR A 48 -11.54 -2.18 2.50
C THR A 48 -10.08 -2.17 2.05
N VAL A 49 -9.61 -1.05 1.50
CA VAL A 49 -8.20 -0.91 1.08
C VAL A 49 -7.27 -1.06 2.28
N ALA A 50 -7.57 -0.40 3.40
CA ALA A 50 -6.78 -0.51 4.62
C ALA A 50 -6.71 -1.94 5.16
N PHE A 51 -7.82 -2.68 5.17
CA PHE A 51 -7.84 -4.07 5.62
C PHE A 51 -7.08 -5.01 4.68
N VAL A 52 -7.17 -4.82 3.36
CA VAL A 52 -6.42 -5.63 2.39
C VAL A 52 -4.92 -5.41 2.59
N VAL A 53 -4.47 -4.15 2.66
CA VAL A 53 -3.05 -3.83 2.87
C VAL A 53 -2.58 -4.33 4.24
N GLY A 54 -3.34 -4.07 5.30
CA GLY A 54 -3.03 -4.53 6.65
C GLY A 54 -2.96 -6.05 6.75
N GLY A 55 -3.87 -6.77 6.10
CA GLY A 55 -3.87 -8.23 6.05
C GLY A 55 -2.66 -8.81 5.33
N VAL A 56 -2.23 -8.20 4.22
CA VAL A 56 -1.02 -8.61 3.50
C VAL A 56 0.23 -8.37 4.35
N ILE A 57 0.37 -7.20 4.98
CA ILE A 57 1.54 -6.87 5.81
C ILE A 57 1.58 -7.75 7.07
N ALA A 58 0.48 -7.84 7.81
CA ALA A 58 0.44 -8.68 9.01
C ALA A 58 0.64 -10.17 8.67
N GLY A 59 0.01 -10.65 7.59
CA GLY A 59 0.18 -12.02 7.12
C GLY A 59 1.61 -12.34 6.69
N THR A 60 2.25 -11.43 5.95
CA THR A 60 3.67 -11.60 5.57
C THR A 60 4.59 -11.59 6.80
N MET A 61 4.37 -10.71 7.77
CA MET A 61 5.15 -10.71 9.01
C MET A 61 5.02 -12.03 9.79
N VAL A 62 3.78 -12.49 10.02
CA VAL A 62 3.54 -13.76 10.71
C VAL A 62 4.17 -14.92 9.96
N TRP A 63 4.06 -14.92 8.62
CA TRP A 63 4.68 -15.94 7.78
C TRP A 63 6.20 -15.96 7.93
N GLN A 64 6.88 -14.80 7.91
CA GLN A 64 8.34 -14.72 8.08
C GLN A 64 8.76 -15.32 9.43
N VAL A 65 8.10 -14.91 10.52
CA VAL A 65 8.40 -15.39 11.87
C VAL A 65 8.21 -16.90 11.97
N TRP A 66 7.13 -17.45 11.41
CA TRP A 66 6.87 -18.89 11.45
C TRP A 66 7.79 -19.69 10.51
N ARG A 67 8.11 -19.13 9.34
CA ARG A 67 8.91 -19.81 8.32
C ARG A 67 10.36 -19.97 8.74
N PHE A 68 10.93 -18.96 9.36
CA PHE A 68 12.34 -18.90 9.77
C PHE A 68 12.55 -19.08 11.27
N ARG A 69 11.51 -19.47 12.02
CA ARG A 69 11.65 -19.85 13.42
C ARG A 69 12.66 -20.99 13.56
N GLU A 70 13.60 -20.87 14.50
CA GLU A 70 14.62 -21.89 14.76
C GLU A 70 14.03 -23.28 15.07
N SER A 71 12.86 -23.32 15.72
CA SER A 71 12.15 -24.57 16.01
C SER A 71 11.41 -25.18 14.82
N ASN A 72 11.42 -24.55 13.64
CA ASN A 72 10.83 -25.10 12.43
C ASN A 72 11.81 -26.08 11.76
N PRO A 73 11.50 -27.39 11.66
CA PRO A 73 12.40 -28.37 11.04
C PRO A 73 12.66 -28.11 9.55
N LYS A 74 11.86 -27.26 8.91
CA LYS A 74 11.99 -26.86 7.50
C LYS A 74 12.71 -25.51 7.34
N ALA A 75 13.17 -24.88 8.42
CA ALA A 75 14.05 -23.72 8.35
C ALA A 75 15.40 -24.20 7.77
N LYS A 76 15.72 -23.75 6.56
CA LYS A 76 17.04 -23.98 5.97
C LYS A 76 17.89 -22.77 6.31
N PRO A 77 19.15 -22.96 6.74
CA PRO A 77 20.08 -21.85 6.93
C PRO A 77 20.11 -21.00 5.66
N THR A 78 20.14 -19.69 5.85
CA THR A 78 20.35 -18.78 4.72
C THR A 78 21.83 -18.82 4.33
N PRO A 79 22.19 -18.57 3.05
CA PRO A 79 23.59 -18.59 2.61
C PRO A 79 24.50 -17.60 3.36
N TYR A 80 23.92 -16.59 4.02
CA TYR A 80 24.63 -15.59 4.81
C TYR A 80 25.02 -16.14 6.19
N GLU A 81 24.15 -16.95 6.81
CA GLU A 81 24.42 -17.65 8.07
C GLU A 81 25.49 -18.73 7.90
N GLU A 82 25.51 -19.44 6.77
CA GLU A 82 26.52 -20.47 6.47
C GLU A 82 27.94 -19.90 6.32
N LYS A 83 28.06 -18.64 5.89
CA LYS A 83 29.35 -17.96 5.69
C LYS A 83 29.89 -17.28 6.95
N GLY A 84 29.11 -17.25 8.04
CA GLY A 84 29.47 -16.52 9.26
C GLY A 84 29.52 -15.00 9.05
N GLU A 85 28.84 -14.49 8.03
CA GLU A 85 28.73 -13.05 7.74
C GLU A 85 27.50 -12.50 8.46
N LEU A 86 27.58 -12.42 9.79
CA LEU A 86 26.65 -11.67 10.66
C LEU A 86 27.43 -10.73 11.55
#